data_AF-A0A1V8M7I0-F1
#
_entry.id   AF-A0A1V8M7I0-F1
#
_cell.length_a   1.000
_cell.length_b   1.000
_cell.length_c   1.000
_cell.angle_alpha   90.00
_cell.angle_beta   90.00
_cell.angle_gamma   90.00
#
_symmetry.space_group_name_H-M   'P 1'
#
loop_
_entity.id
_entity.type
_entity.pdbx_description
1 polymer ?
#
loop_
_entity_poly.entity_id
_entity_poly.type
_entity_poly.pdbx_seq_one_letter_code
_entity_poly.pdbx_strand_id
1 'polypeptide(L)' 'MTLNKIADELAVRLTRLFWRDKSGQLPVFGANEKLQTDPHFKDYVLFHEYFHGDNGCGVGTSYQTGWTRLVANLLEVKN' A
#
# COMPACT_ATOMS: atom_id res chain seq x y z
N MET A 1 -1.61 13.74 -21.85
CA MET A 1 -0.87 13.15 -20.71
C MET A 1 0.43 12.58 -21.25
N THR A 2 1.58 12.82 -20.61
CA THR A 2 2.88 12.28 -21.06
C THR A 2 3.18 10.97 -20.33
N LEU A 3 4.14 10.17 -20.82
CA LEU A 3 4.55 8.93 -20.14
C LEU A 3 5.05 9.18 -18.71
N ASN A 4 5.78 10.28 -18.49
CA ASN A 4 6.21 10.66 -17.13
C ASN A 4 5.02 10.91 -16.21
N LYS A 5 4.00 11.66 -16.67
CA LYS A 5 2.79 11.88 -15.89
C LYS A 5 2.05 10.59 -15.55
N ILE A 6 2.03 9.62 -16.48
CA ILE A 6 1.45 8.29 -16.22
C ILE A 6 2.26 7.55 -15.15
N ALA A 7 3.59 7.58 -15.26
CA ALA A 7 4.47 6.94 -14.28
C ALA A 7 4.28 7.54 -12.88
N ASP A 8 4.17 8.86 -12.78
CA ASP A 8 3.91 9.56 -11.51
C ASP A 8 2.55 9.17 -10.92
N GLU A 9 1.50 9.12 -11.74
CA GLU A 9 0.17 8.68 -11.29
C GLU A 9 0.17 7.21 -10.81
N LEU A 10 0.90 6.33 -11.50
CA LEU A 10 1.06 4.94 -11.07
C LEU A 10 1.84 4.84 -9.76
N ALA A 11 2.92 5.62 -9.62
CA ALA A 11 3.69 5.68 -8.37
C ALA A 11 2.80 6.13 -7.20
N VAL A 12 1.99 7.19 -7.39
CA VAL A 12 1.03 7.66 -6.38
C VAL A 12 -0.02 6.60 -6.05
N ARG A 13 -0.51 5.83 -7.03
CA ARG A 13 -1.52 4.77 -6.78
C ARG A 13 -0.94 3.58 -6.04
N LEU A 14 0.27 3.13 -6.39
CA LEU A 14 0.95 2.02 -5.72
C LEU A 14 1.31 2.37 -4.29
N THR A 15 1.80 3.59 -4.08
CA THR A 15 2.14 4.09 -2.76
C THR A 15 0.88 4.13 -1.88
N ARG A 16 -0.25 4.69 -2.36
CA ARG A 16 -1.53 4.76 -1.60
C ARG A 16 -2.03 3.45 -0.96
N LEU A 17 -1.58 2.28 -1.40
CA LEU A 17 -1.87 1.00 -0.73
C LEU A 17 -1.46 0.98 0.76
N PHE A 18 -0.47 1.81 1.12
CA PHE A 18 0.15 1.90 2.43
C PHE A 18 -0.21 3.18 3.21
N TRP A 19 -1.19 3.96 2.76
CA TRP A 19 -1.72 5.11 3.50
C TRP A 19 -3.16 4.89 3.93
N ARG A 20 -3.52 5.52 5.05
CA ARG A 20 -4.92 5.60 5.46
C ARG A 20 -5.71 6.43 4.44
N ASP A 21 -6.85 5.91 4.04
CA ASP A 21 -7.81 6.63 3.21
C ASP A 21 -8.61 7.66 4.04
N LYS A 22 -9.62 8.27 3.42
CA LYS A 22 -10.50 9.26 4.07
C LYS A 22 -11.30 8.68 5.24
N SER A 23 -11.48 7.37 5.28
CA SER A 23 -12.17 6.63 6.34
C SER A 23 -11.20 6.16 7.44
N GLY A 24 -9.91 6.45 7.31
CA GLY A 24 -8.87 6.02 8.24
C GLY A 24 -8.38 4.59 8.00
N GLN A 25 -8.78 3.93 6.91
CA GLN A 25 -8.48 2.53 6.63
C GLN A 25 -7.25 2.39 5.73
N LEU A 26 -6.40 1.41 6.00
CA LEU A 26 -5.27 1.04 5.14
C LEU A 26 -5.72 0.03 4.09
N PRO A 27 -5.61 0.31 2.78
CA PRO A 27 -6.00 -0.64 1.73
C PRO A 27 -5.29 -1.99 1.86
N VAL A 28 -3.99 -1.99 2.21
CA VAL A 28 -3.21 -3.22 2.42
C VAL A 28 -3.84 -4.19 3.44
N PHE A 29 -4.56 -3.69 4.45
CA PHE A 29 -5.26 -4.53 5.42
C PHE A 29 -6.64 -5.01 4.95
N GLY A 30 -7.19 -4.41 3.89
CA GLY A 30 -8.49 -4.75 3.34
C GLY A 30 -9.58 -4.76 4.43
N ALA A 31 -10.35 -5.85 4.47
CA ALA A 31 -11.43 -6.05 5.43
C ALA A 31 -11.00 -6.60 6.80
N ASN A 32 -9.69 -6.71 7.09
CA ASN A 32 -9.23 -7.23 8.38
C ASN A 32 -9.40 -6.18 9.49
N GLU A 33 -10.55 -6.20 10.18
CA GLU A 33 -10.89 -5.21 11.21
C GLU A 33 -9.83 -5.12 12.32
N LYS A 34 -9.22 -6.24 12.71
CA LYS A 34 -8.19 -6.25 13.75
C LYS A 34 -6.98 -5.45 13.31
N LEU A 35 -6.47 -5.69 12.10
CA LEU A 35 -5.37 -4.92 11.56
C LEU A 35 -5.75 -3.46 11.26
N GLN A 36 -7.03 -3.16 11.02
CA GLN A 36 -7.46 -1.77 10.77
C GLN A 36 -7.55 -0.94 12.06
N THR A 37 -8.06 -1.53 13.13
CA THR A 37 -8.60 -0.78 14.29
C THR A 37 -7.92 -1.10 15.61
N ASP A 38 -7.33 -2.28 15.78
CA ASP A 38 -6.73 -2.68 17.06
C ASP A 38 -5.55 -1.77 17.41
N PRO A 39 -5.56 -1.11 18.58
CA PRO A 39 -4.53 -0.16 18.95
C PRO A 39 -3.12 -0.76 19.00
N HIS A 40 -3.00 -2.09 19.11
CA HIS A 40 -1.72 -2.79 19.13
C HIS A 40 -1.21 -3.19 17.75
N PHE A 41 -2.07 -3.24 16.72
CA PHE A 41 -1.69 -3.75 15.39
C PHE A 41 -1.87 -2.73 14.26
N LYS A 42 -2.73 -1.73 14.45
CA LYS A 42 -3.18 -0.84 13.37
C LYS A 42 -2.10 -0.03 12.66
N ASP A 43 -0.93 0.09 13.29
CA ASP A 43 0.20 0.85 12.77
C ASP A 43 1.36 -0.06 12.29
N TYR A 44 1.21 -1.39 12.37
CA TYR A 44 2.17 -2.36 11.86
C TYR A 44 1.89 -2.69 10.39
N VAL A 45 2.34 -1.81 9.51
CA VAL A 45 2.18 -1.96 8.06
C VAL A 45 2.90 -3.24 7.58
N LEU A 46 2.14 -4.14 6.98
CA LEU A 46 2.63 -5.42 6.46
C LEU A 46 2.98 -5.31 4.97
N PHE A 47 3.98 -6.08 4.56
CA PHE A 47 4.42 -6.15 3.16
C PHE A 47 4.00 -7.49 2.57
N HIS A 48 2.96 -7.45 1.73
CA HIS A 48 2.39 -8.64 1.10
C HIS A 48 3.07 -8.97 -0.23
N GLU A 49 2.96 -10.24 -0.64
CA GLU A 49 3.47 -10.75 -1.91
C GLU A 49 2.73 -10.16 -3.11
N TYR A 50 1.40 -10.12 -3.02
CA TYR A 50 0.49 -9.60 -4.04
C TYR A 50 -0.53 -8.64 -3.44
N PHE A 51 -1.17 -7.86 -4.31
CA PHE A 51 -2.27 -6.97 -3.94
C PHE A 51 -3.45 -7.20 -4.86
N HIS A 52 -4.66 -7.24 -4.30
CA HIS A 52 -5.88 -7.40 -5.09
C HIS A 52 -6.12 -6.16 -5.96
N GLY A 53 -6.33 -6.37 -7.27
CA GLY A 53 -6.41 -5.28 -8.25
C GLY A 53 -7.53 -4.26 -7.99
N ASP A 54 -8.67 -4.71 -7.47
CA ASP A 54 -9.83 -3.83 -7.28
C ASP A 54 -9.78 -3.00 -5.99
N ASN A 55 -9.26 -3.57 -4.89
CA ASN A 55 -9.38 -2.96 -3.55
C ASN A 55 -8.02 -2.77 -2.84
N GLY A 56 -6.93 -3.25 -3.42
CA GLY A 56 -5.58 -3.08 -2.87
C GLY A 56 -5.28 -3.91 -1.62
N CYS A 57 -6.11 -4.90 -1.25
CA CYS A 57 -5.82 -5.74 -0.10
C CYS A 57 -4.58 -6.61 -0.34
N GLY A 58 -3.74 -6.74 0.67
CA GLY A 58 -2.55 -7.58 0.62
C GLY A 58 -2.92 -9.07 0.67
N VAL A 59 -2.30 -9.87 -0.20
CA VAL A 59 -2.56 -11.31 -0.35
C VAL A 59 -1.24 -12.08 -0.39
N GLY A 60 -1.25 -13.33 0.08
CA GLY A 60 -0.05 -14.15 0.20
C GLY A 60 0.74 -13.84 1.47
N THR A 61 2.05 -14.09 1.43
CA THR A 61 2.92 -13.93 2.61
C THR A 61 3.03 -12.46 3.01
N SER A 62 2.78 -12.13 4.28
CA SER A 62 2.73 -10.75 4.82
C SER A 62 4.08 -10.21 5.33
N TYR A 63 5.15 -10.98 5.19
CA TYR A 63 6.52 -10.65 5.60
C TYR A 63 7.46 -10.51 4.41
N GLN A 64 6.94 -10.15 3.25
CA GLN A 64 7.73 -10.03 2.05
C GLN A 64 8.35 -8.64 1.91
N THR A 65 9.41 -8.41 2.68
CA THR A 65 10.31 -7.25 2.51
C THR A 65 11.25 -7.39 1.30
N GLY A 66 10.94 -8.30 0.37
CA GLY A 66 11.60 -8.45 -0.93
C GLY A 66 11.18 -7.34 -1.90
N TRP A 67 10.58 -7.70 -3.05
CA TRP A 67 10.22 -6.72 -4.08
C TRP A 67 9.21 -5.68 -3.60
N THR A 68 8.30 -6.00 -2.70
CA THR A 68 7.29 -5.05 -2.21
C THR A 68 7.93 -3.85 -1.49
N ARG A 69 9.13 -4.02 -0.91
CA ARG A 69 9.90 -2.92 -0.31
C ARG A 69 10.30 -1.84 -1.32
N LEU A 70 10.40 -2.17 -2.62
CA LEU A 70 10.75 -1.21 -3.67
C LEU A 70 9.74 -0.07 -3.79
N VAL A 71 8.54 -0.20 -3.22
CA VAL A 71 7.58 0.91 -3.08
C VAL A 71 8.19 2.13 -2.38
N ALA A 72 9.19 1.94 -1.50
CA ALA A 72 9.88 3.04 -0.84
C ALA A 72 10.59 3.98 -1.84
N ASN A 73 11.09 3.46 -2.96
CA ASN A 73 11.71 4.27 -4.00
C ASN A 73 10.70 5.19 -4.71
N LEU A 74 9.41 4.83 -4.65
CA LEU A 74 8.32 5.64 -5.21
C LEU A 74 7.91 6.79 -4.28
N LEU A 75 8.37 6.79 -3.03
CA LEU A 75 8.17 7.90 -2.08
C LEU A 75 9.08 9.09 -2.39
N GLU A 76 10.21 8.83 -3.05
CA GLU A 76 11.20 9.85 -3.40
C GLU A 76 10.89 10.59 -4.69
N VAL A 77 9.71 10.38 -5.30
CA VAL A 77 9.26 11.14 -6.47
C VAL A 77 9.03 12.59 -6.04
N LYS A 78 10.12 13.36 -6.07
CA LYS A 78 10.18 14.80 -5.88
C LYS A 78 9.55 15.44 -7.12
N ASN A 79 8.57 16.30 -6.88
CA ASN A 79 8.14 17.30 -7.85
C ASN A 79 9.32 18.17 -8.29
#